data_AF-A0A751T518-F1
#
_entry.id   AF-A0A751T518-F1
#
_cell.length_a   1.000
_cell.length_b   1.000
_cell.length_c   1.000
_cell.angle_alpha   90.00
_cell.angle_beta   90.00
_cell.angle_gamma   90.00
#
_symmetry.space_group_name_H-M   'P 1'
#
loop_
_entity.id
_entity.type
_entity.pdbx_description
1 polymer ?
#
loop_
_entity_poly.entity_id
_entity_poly.type
_entity_poly.pdbx_seq_one_letter_code
_entity_poly.pdbx_strand_id
1 'polypeptide(L)' 'MLRATKVCIYPTPEQAEHLNAQFGAVRFVYSKSLHIKKHAYQRHGVSLTPRKDIKPLLAVAKKFRKFRKYAWLKE' A
#
# COMPACT_ATOMS: atom_id res chain seq x y z
N MET A 1 9.52 -1.49 27.12
CA MET A 1 9.48 -0.53 25.99
C MET A 1 10.10 -1.17 24.77
N LEU A 2 9.35 -1.32 23.67
CA LEU A 2 9.94 -1.75 22.40
C LEU A 2 10.78 -0.58 21.84
N ARG A 3 12.09 -0.75 21.74
CA ARG A 3 12.98 0.21 21.06
C ARG A 3 13.12 -0.23 19.61
N ALA A 4 12.95 0.70 18.68
CA ALA A 4 13.18 0.43 17.27
C ALA A 4 14.68 0.25 17.04
N THR A 5 15.08 -0.89 16.49
CA THR A 5 16.46 -1.13 16.05
C THR A 5 16.64 -0.56 14.66
N LYS A 6 17.49 0.46 14.52
CA LYS A 6 17.90 0.96 13.21
C LYS A 6 19.09 0.13 12.74
N VAL A 7 18.91 -0.61 11.65
CA VAL A 7 19.97 -1.41 11.02
C VAL A 7 20.31 -0.78 9.67
N CYS A 8 21.60 -0.49 9.44
CA CYS A 8 22.09 -0.14 8.12
C CYS A 8 22.30 -1.44 7.33
N ILE A 9 21.70 -1.54 6.16
CA ILE A 9 21.86 -2.66 5.23
C ILE A 9 22.58 -2.16 3.99
N TYR A 10 23.48 -2.99 3.45
CA TYR A 10 24.20 -2.73 2.20
C TYR A 10 23.75 -3.76 1.16
N PRO A 11 22.61 -3.51 0.48
CA PRO A 11 22.05 -4.46 -0.46
C PRO A 11 22.91 -4.56 -1.73
N THR A 12 22.94 -5.74 -2.33
CA THR A 12 23.39 -5.91 -3.72
C THR A 12 22.43 -5.15 -4.67
N PRO A 13 22.82 -4.88 -5.93
CA PRO A 13 21.94 -4.19 -6.88
C PRO A 13 20.56 -4.85 -7.03
N GLU A 14 20.52 -6.19 -7.12
CA GLU A 14 19.27 -6.97 -7.19
C GLU A 14 18.41 -6.82 -5.92
N GLN A 15 19.03 -6.89 -4.73
CA GLN A 15 18.34 -6.67 -3.47
C GLN A 15 17.79 -5.24 -3.35
N ALA A 16 18.55 -4.26 -3.83
CA ALA A 16 18.14 -2.86 -3.81
C ALA A 16 16.91 -2.63 -4.70
N GLU A 17 16.90 -3.22 -5.90
CA GLU A 17 15.75 -3.18 -6.81
C GLU A 17 14.51 -3.82 -6.16
N HIS A 18 14.66 -4.99 -5.55
CA HIS A 18 13.58 -5.66 -4.85
C HIS A 18 13.01 -4.82 -3.68
N LEU A 19 13.89 -4.25 -2.86
CA LEU A 19 13.49 -3.37 -1.75
C LEU A 19 12.77 -2.13 -2.26
N ASN A 20 13.27 -1.50 -3.32
CA ASN A 20 12.65 -0.32 -3.91
C ASN A 20 11.25 -0.64 -4.46
N ALA A 21 11.08 -1.79 -5.12
CA ALA A 21 9.78 -2.26 -5.60
C ALA A 21 8.79 -2.44 -4.42
N GLN A 22 9.23 -3.11 -3.35
CA GLN A 22 8.40 -3.32 -2.15
C GLN A 22 8.01 -1.99 -1.48
N PHE A 23 8.98 -1.11 -1.23
CA PHE A 23 8.72 0.19 -0.61
C PHE A 23 7.83 1.09 -1.49
N GLY A 24 8.04 1.05 -2.81
CA GLY A 24 7.20 1.74 -3.78
C GLY A 24 5.76 1.25 -3.75
N ALA A 25 5.55 -0.06 -3.75
CA ALA A 25 4.23 -0.68 -3.65
C ALA A 25 3.51 -0.29 -2.35
N VAL A 26 4.20 -0.37 -1.20
CA VAL A 26 3.64 0.03 0.11
C VAL A 26 3.26 1.51 0.12
N ARG A 27 4.14 2.39 -0.37
CA ARG A 27 3.89 3.83 -0.47
C ARG A 27 2.68 4.12 -1.36
N PHE A 28 2.59 3.47 -2.52
CA PHE A 28 1.47 3.61 -3.44
C PHE A 28 0.14 3.25 -2.78
N VAL A 29 0.06 2.07 -2.15
CA VAL A 29 -1.15 1.60 -1.46
C VAL A 29 -1.51 2.54 -0.31
N TYR A 30 -0.53 3.01 0.47
CA TYR A 30 -0.75 3.95 1.56
C TYR A 30 -1.34 5.28 1.06
N SER A 31 -0.72 5.91 0.07
CA SER A 31 -1.20 7.17 -0.50
C SER A 31 -2.60 7.04 -1.09
N LYS A 32 -2.90 5.91 -1.76
CA LYS A 32 -4.24 5.66 -2.30
C LYS A 32 -5.28 5.45 -1.20
N SER A 33 -4.92 4.74 -0.15
CA SER A 33 -5.75 4.52 1.04
C SER A 33 -6.12 5.83 1.73
N LEU A 34 -5.13 6.72 1.89
CA LEU A 34 -5.33 8.03 2.50
C LEU A 34 -6.26 8.90 1.65
N HIS A 35 -6.08 8.88 0.32
CA HIS A 35 -6.95 9.58 -0.61
C HIS A 35 -8.40 9.10 -0.52
N ILE A 36 -8.63 7.79 -0.50
CA ILE A 36 -9.98 7.21 -0.35
C ILE A 36 -10.62 7.64 0.98
N LYS A 37 -9.87 7.56 2.08
CA LYS A 37 -10.36 7.97 3.41
C LYS A 37 -10.73 9.45 3.45
N LYS A 38 -9.87 10.32 2.91
CA LYS A 38 -10.12 11.77 2.82
C LYS A 38 -11.36 12.06 1.98
N HIS A 39 -11.47 11.44 0.81
CA HIS A 39 -12.61 11.63 -0.08
C HIS A 39 -13.93 11.17 0.57
N ALA A 40 -13.94 10.00 1.21
CA ALA A 40 -15.12 9.47 1.89
C ALA A 40 -15.61 10.40 3.01
N TYR A 41 -14.68 10.93 3.81
CA TYR A 41 -15.01 11.88 4.85
C TYR A 41 -15.55 13.20 4.27
N GLN A 42 -14.87 13.77 3.28
CA GLN A 42 -15.25 15.07 2.70
C GLN A 42 -16.58 15.04 1.95
N ARG A 43 -16.88 13.96 1.23
CA ARG A 43 -18.08 13.85 0.39
C ARG A 43 -19.28 13.28 1.12
N HIS A 44 -19.05 12.37 2.06
CA HIS A 44 -20.12 11.58 2.68
C HIS A 44 -20.15 11.68 4.21
N GLY A 45 -19.19 12.38 4.84
CA GLY A 45 -19.08 12.47 6.30
C GLY A 45 -18.68 11.14 6.97
N VAL A 46 -18.28 10.13 6.20
CA VAL A 46 -18.01 8.78 6.71
C VAL A 46 -16.53 8.60 7.03
N SER A 47 -16.25 8.16 8.25
CA SER A 47 -14.90 7.78 8.68
C SER A 47 -14.64 6.30 8.39
N LEU A 48 -13.71 6.00 7.47
CA LEU A 48 -13.34 4.64 7.11
C LEU A 48 -12.26 4.06 8.04
N THR A 49 -12.43 2.80 8.40
CA THR A 49 -11.47 1.99 9.17
C THR A 49 -10.54 1.22 8.21
N PRO A 50 -9.21 1.46 8.23
CA PRO A 50 -8.30 0.88 7.24
C PRO A 50 -8.32 -0.65 7.14
N ARG A 51 -8.41 -1.36 8.28
CA ARG A 51 -8.40 -2.84 8.29
C ARG A 51 -9.66 -3.46 7.71
N LYS A 52 -10.83 -2.83 7.92
CA LYS A 52 -12.13 -3.35 7.52
C LYS A 52 -12.52 -2.88 6.12
N ASP A 53 -12.37 -1.59 5.86
CA ASP A 53 -12.94 -0.97 4.65
C ASP A 53 -11.93 -0.87 3.51
N ILE A 54 -10.65 -0.64 3.83
CA ILE A 54 -9.62 -0.35 2.82
C ILE A 54 -8.85 -1.62 2.42
N LYS A 55 -8.46 -2.45 3.39
CA LYS A 55 -7.69 -3.69 3.13
C LYS A 55 -8.38 -4.61 2.11
N PRO A 56 -9.71 -4.85 2.14
CA PRO A 56 -10.37 -5.69 1.14
C PRO A 56 -10.27 -5.13 -0.29
N LEU A 57 -10.23 -3.80 -0.44
CA LEU A 57 -10.09 -3.15 -1.76
C LEU A 57 -8.77 -3.51 -2.44
N LEU A 58 -7.71 -3.77 -1.67
CA LEU A 58 -6.43 -4.21 -2.23
C LEU A 58 -6.55 -5.61 -2.86
N ALA A 59 -7.27 -6.54 -2.22
CA ALA A 59 -7.50 -7.87 -2.77
C ALA A 59 -8.30 -7.81 -4.09
N VAL A 60 -9.30 -6.91 -4.14
CA VAL A 60 -10.08 -6.63 -5.35
C VAL A 60 -9.17 -6.02 -6.44
N ALA A 61 -8.36 -5.02 -6.09
CA ALA A 61 -7.46 -4.34 -7.02
C ALA A 61 -6.44 -5.29 -7.67
N LYS A 62 -5.93 -6.29 -6.92
CA LYS A 62 -5.02 -7.31 -7.46
C LYS A 62 -5.74 -8.28 -8.42
N LYS A 63 -6.98 -8.68 -8.14
CA LYS A 63 -7.64 -9.80 -8.87
C LYS A 63 -8.47 -9.37 -10.07
N PHE A 64 -9.14 -8.22 -10.01
CA PHE A 64 -10.22 -7.90 -10.96
C PHE A 64 -9.70 -7.40 -12.31
N ARG A 65 -10.33 -7.89 -13.40
CA ARG A 65 -10.00 -7.55 -14.80
C ARG A 65 -9.93 -6.04 -15.07
N LYS A 66 -10.84 -5.27 -14.48
CA LYS A 66 -10.90 -3.79 -14.61
C LYS A 66 -9.69 -3.07 -13.99
N PHE A 67 -8.99 -3.72 -13.06
CA PHE A 67 -7.85 -3.17 -12.33
C PHE A 67 -6.52 -3.84 -12.70
N ARG A 68 -6.44 -4.49 -13.88
CA ARG A 68 -5.21 -5.16 -14.38
C ARG A 68 -3.99 -4.24 -14.45
N LYS A 69 -4.21 -2.91 -14.53
CA LYS A 69 -3.14 -1.90 -14.39
C LYS A 69 -2.40 -1.92 -13.04
N TYR A 70 -2.95 -2.60 -12.05
CA TYR A 70 -2.35 -2.83 -10.73
C TYR A 70 -1.90 -4.28 -10.54
N ALA A 71 -1.82 -5.08 -11.60
CA ALA A 71 -1.39 -6.47 -11.53
C ALA A 71 0.04 -6.61 -10.98
N TRP A 72 0.91 -5.62 -11.23
CA TRP A 72 2.28 -5.54 -10.71
C TRP A 72 2.36 -5.51 -9.17
N LEU A 73 1.27 -5.19 -8.45
CA LEU A 73 1.23 -5.29 -6.98
C LEU A 73 1.16 -6.74 -6.46
N LYS A 74 1.08 -7.74 -7.36
CA LYS A 74 1.14 -9.16 -6.99
C LYS A 74 2.57 -9.68 -6.89
N GLU A 75 3.47 -9.06 -7.63
CA GLU A 75 4.91 -9.30 -7.56
C GLU A 75 5.46 -8.68 -6.27
#